data_AF-A0A818NM43-F1
#
_entry.id   AF-A0A818NM43-F1
#
_cell.length_a   1.000
_cell.length_b   1.000
_cell.length_c   1.000
_cell.angle_alpha   90.00
_cell.angle_beta   90.00
_cell.angle_gamma   90.00
#
_symmetry.space_group_name_H-M   'P 1'
#
loop_
_entity.id
_entity.type
_entity.pdbx_description
1 polymer ?
#
loop_
_entity_poly.entity_id
_entity_poly.type
_entity_poly.pdbx_seq_one_letter_code
_entity_poly.pdbx_strand_id
1 'polypeptide(L)'
;MKGRGDLKRLWVGVLIALPSGAGVALSILGGNTGVGSEGIAGENNLHDADFIISLFRFCQLLCEGHNLEFQNYLRLRARSSTNVNIIICTVDYLLSLQELLMDFYWHYSDKETVDAHGKENLCRAINVAKQVFNTLTEYIQGPCPQDQLALANSRLWDAIAGFLYIFVCMQRKLFQDPTQIELLREFMKLQKEMFSMDQVFFCDK
;
A
#
# COMPACT_ATOMS: atom_id res chain seq x y z
N MET A 1 24.08 -37.05 14.93
CA MET A 1 22.88 -36.94 14.06
C MET A 1 21.85 -36.05 14.77
N LYS A 2 21.90 -34.74 14.53
CA LYS A 2 21.00 -33.75 15.17
C LYS A 2 19.94 -33.36 14.13
N GLY A 3 18.69 -33.69 14.45
CA GLY A 3 17.63 -33.95 13.48
C GLY A 3 17.12 -32.73 12.73
N ARG A 4 16.82 -32.95 11.44
CA ARG A 4 16.11 -32.07 10.48
C ARG A 4 14.71 -31.61 10.94
N GLY A 5 14.32 -31.84 12.20
CA GLY A 5 13.02 -31.48 12.78
C GLY A 5 12.97 -30.07 13.38
N ASP A 6 14.05 -29.60 14.01
CA ASP A 6 14.05 -28.29 14.69
C ASP A 6 14.11 -27.10 13.72
N LEU A 7 14.77 -27.28 12.57
CA LEU A 7 14.80 -26.23 11.54
C LEU A 7 13.41 -26.03 10.90
N LYS A 8 12.61 -27.10 10.77
CA LYS A 8 11.22 -26.98 10.29
C LYS A 8 10.32 -26.25 11.30
N ARG A 9 10.59 -26.36 12.60
CA ARG A 9 9.84 -25.61 13.63
C ARG A 9 10.21 -24.13 13.68
N LEU A 10 11.47 -23.78 13.42
CA LEU A 10 11.93 -22.40 13.27
C LEU A 10 11.32 -21.73 12.03
N TRP A 11 11.26 -22.43 10.89
CA TRP A 11 10.66 -21.88 9.67
C TRP A 11 9.13 -21.82 9.74
N VAL A 12 8.46 -22.80 10.36
CA VAL A 12 7.03 -22.72 10.63
C VAL A 12 6.72 -21.60 11.64
N GLY A 13 7.62 -21.31 12.59
CA GLY A 13 7.50 -20.16 13.49
C GLY A 13 7.60 -18.81 12.78
N VAL A 14 8.50 -18.67 11.80
CA VAL A 14 8.62 -17.45 10.97
C VAL A 14 7.45 -17.33 9.97
N LEU A 15 6.91 -18.45 9.49
CA LEU A 15 5.76 -18.45 8.57
C LEU A 15 4.41 -18.27 9.29
N ILE A 16 4.29 -18.65 10.56
CA ILE A 16 3.14 -18.32 11.44
C ILE A 16 3.28 -16.91 12.03
N ALA A 17 4.51 -16.36 12.09
CA ALA A 17 4.78 -14.94 12.33
C ALA A 17 4.65 -14.06 11.08
N LEU A 18 4.17 -14.62 9.97
CA LEU A 18 3.50 -13.89 8.88
C LEU A 18 1.97 -14.03 8.98
N PRO A 19 1.30 -13.61 10.08
CA PRO A 19 -0.13 -13.39 10.04
C PRO A 19 -0.36 -11.95 9.59
N SER A 20 -0.70 -11.78 8.31
CA SER A 20 -1.40 -10.61 7.77
C SER A 20 -0.67 -9.25 7.87
N GLY A 21 -0.84 -8.42 6.85
CA GLY A 21 -0.41 -7.02 6.87
C GLY A 21 -0.89 -6.26 8.10
N ALA A 22 -1.92 -6.76 8.80
CA ALA A 22 -2.44 -6.23 10.05
C ALA A 22 -1.39 -5.88 11.13
N GLY A 23 -0.28 -6.62 11.27
CA GLY A 23 0.73 -6.29 12.31
C GLY A 23 1.50 -4.99 12.06
N VAL A 24 1.91 -4.77 10.81
CA VAL A 24 2.57 -3.52 10.38
C VAL A 24 1.53 -2.41 10.22
N ALA A 25 0.34 -2.77 9.73
CA ALA A 25 -0.74 -1.83 9.48
C ALA A 25 -1.35 -1.28 10.79
N LEU A 26 -1.49 -2.11 11.82
CA LEU A 26 -1.89 -1.70 13.17
C LEU A 26 -0.81 -0.85 13.86
N SER A 27 0.48 -1.04 13.52
CA SER A 27 1.55 -0.16 13.99
C SER A 27 1.45 1.25 13.36
N ILE A 28 0.97 1.34 12.11
CA ILE A 28 0.83 2.61 11.38
C ILE A 28 -0.44 3.40 11.81
N LEU A 29 -1.53 2.74 12.22
CA LEU A 29 -2.80 3.42 12.54
C LEU A 29 -3.34 3.22 13.97
N GLY A 30 -2.78 2.29 14.75
CA GLY A 30 -3.33 1.89 16.06
C GLY A 30 -2.42 2.27 17.23
N GLY A 31 -2.88 3.22 18.05
CA GLY A 31 -2.41 3.36 19.42
C GLY A 31 -2.60 2.05 20.19
N ASN A 32 -1.50 1.50 20.70
CA ASN A 32 -1.36 0.19 21.31
C ASN A 32 -2.40 -0.08 22.43
N THR A 33 -3.23 -1.12 22.31
CA THR A 33 -3.91 -1.72 23.46
C THR A 33 -2.97 -2.73 24.13
N GLY A 34 -2.46 -2.34 25.32
CA GLY A 34 -1.43 -2.97 26.18
C GLY A 34 -1.22 -4.48 26.10
N VAL A 35 0.01 -4.98 26.28
CA VAL A 35 0.77 -4.99 27.55
C VAL A 35 2.28 -5.02 27.29
N GLY A 36 3.05 -4.18 28.00
CA GLY A 36 4.51 -4.28 28.10
C GLY A 36 5.22 -2.92 28.07
N SER A 37 5.69 -2.47 29.23
CA SER A 37 6.35 -1.18 29.46
C SER A 37 7.73 -1.10 28.79
N GLU A 38 7.96 -0.01 28.04
CA GLU A 38 9.14 0.89 28.02
C GLU A 38 9.47 1.40 26.61
N GLY A 39 9.37 2.72 26.41
CA GLY A 39 9.98 3.42 25.27
C GLY A 39 9.02 3.97 24.21
N ILE A 40 8.61 5.24 24.39
CA ILE A 40 8.30 6.27 23.37
C ILE A 40 8.04 5.74 21.94
N ALA A 41 6.77 5.47 21.60
CA ALA A 41 6.34 4.98 20.28
C ALA A 41 5.35 5.94 19.57
N GLY A 42 5.47 7.25 19.83
CA GLY A 42 4.75 8.29 19.08
C GLY A 42 5.58 8.91 17.94
N GLU A 43 6.91 8.89 18.05
CA GLU A 43 7.81 9.51 17.06
C GLU A 43 8.17 8.56 15.91
N ASN A 44 8.12 7.24 16.11
CA ASN A 44 8.61 6.26 15.13
C ASN A 44 7.67 6.06 13.92
N ASN A 45 6.35 6.24 14.08
CA ASN A 45 5.37 5.99 13.01
C ASN A 45 5.33 7.12 11.95
N LEU A 46 5.78 8.32 12.31
CA LEU A 46 5.89 9.45 11.37
C LEU A 46 7.08 9.26 10.43
N HIS A 47 8.18 8.69 10.94
CA HIS A 47 9.39 8.43 10.16
C HIS A 47 9.20 7.39 9.06
N ASP A 48 8.30 6.42 9.26
CA ASP A 48 8.09 5.35 8.28
C ASP A 48 7.30 5.83 7.05
N ALA A 49 6.26 6.66 7.22
CA ALA A 49 5.46 7.11 6.07
C ALA A 49 6.25 8.01 5.11
N ASP A 50 7.02 8.95 5.64
CA ASP A 50 7.87 9.85 4.83
C ASP A 50 9.01 9.08 4.16
N PHE A 51 9.58 8.08 4.85
CA PHE A 51 10.56 7.18 4.28
C PHE A 51 9.96 6.33 3.14
N ILE A 52 8.78 5.75 3.35
CA ILE A 52 8.08 4.94 2.34
C ILE A 52 7.73 5.78 1.11
N ILE A 53 7.22 7.00 1.33
CA ILE A 53 6.95 7.94 0.23
C ILE A 53 8.25 8.25 -0.52
N SER A 54 9.35 8.51 0.20
CA SER A 54 10.66 8.79 -0.42
C SER A 54 11.20 7.59 -1.20
N LEU A 55 11.00 6.37 -0.68
CA LEU A 55 11.40 5.12 -1.34
C LEU A 55 10.62 4.90 -2.64
N PHE A 56 9.30 5.01 -2.62
CA PHE A 56 8.48 4.89 -3.82
C PHE A 56 8.73 6.03 -4.80
N ARG A 57 8.97 7.25 -4.30
CA ARG A 57 9.36 8.38 -5.14
C ARG A 57 10.70 8.14 -5.82
N PHE A 58 11.67 7.56 -5.12
CA PHE A 58 12.94 7.16 -5.72
C PHE A 58 12.72 6.12 -6.84
N CYS A 59 11.94 5.07 -6.59
CA CYS A 59 11.60 4.09 -7.62
C CYS A 59 10.88 4.71 -8.82
N GLN A 60 9.96 5.64 -8.57
CA GLN A 60 9.24 6.39 -9.60
C GLN A 60 10.22 7.14 -10.51
N LEU A 61 11.14 7.92 -9.95
CA LEU A 61 12.12 8.72 -10.69
C LEU A 61 13.08 7.88 -11.55
N LEU A 62 13.32 6.61 -11.19
CA LEU A 62 14.17 5.71 -11.98
C LEU A 62 13.46 5.17 -13.22
N CYS A 63 12.14 5.09 -13.17
CA CYS A 63 11.29 4.65 -14.28
C CYS A 63 10.75 5.82 -15.12
N GLU A 64 10.75 7.04 -14.56
CA GLU A 64 10.35 8.26 -15.25
C GLU A 64 11.15 8.46 -16.55
N GLY A 65 10.46 8.85 -17.62
CA GLY A 65 11.05 8.96 -18.95
C GLY A 65 11.10 7.64 -19.75
N HIS A 66 10.27 6.65 -19.38
CA HIS A 66 10.10 5.38 -20.10
C HIS A 66 11.40 4.55 -20.20
N ASN A 67 12.15 4.48 -19.09
CA ASN A 67 13.40 3.72 -19.06
C ASN A 67 13.15 2.21 -19.01
N LEU A 68 12.93 1.62 -20.18
CA LEU A 68 12.58 0.21 -20.35
C LEU A 68 13.65 -0.76 -19.78
N GLU A 69 14.93 -0.37 -19.79
CA GLU A 69 15.99 -1.21 -19.22
C GLU A 69 15.83 -1.32 -17.69
N PHE A 70 15.53 -0.21 -17.03
CA PHE A 70 15.33 -0.18 -15.58
C PHE A 70 14.00 -0.80 -15.17
N GLN A 71 12.92 -0.55 -15.92
CA GLN A 71 11.61 -1.21 -15.72
C GLN A 71 11.77 -2.74 -15.75
N ASN A 72 12.45 -3.27 -16.77
CA ASN A 72 12.72 -4.72 -16.86
C ASN A 72 13.63 -5.24 -15.73
N TYR A 73 14.58 -4.42 -15.26
CA TYR A 73 15.44 -4.76 -14.11
C TYR A 73 14.64 -4.93 -12.81
N LEU A 74 13.60 -4.12 -12.60
CA LEU A 74 12.70 -4.24 -11.45
C LEU A 74 11.85 -5.52 -11.48
N ARG A 75 11.52 -6.02 -12.68
CA ARG A 75 10.77 -7.28 -12.86
C ARG A 75 11.64 -8.53 -12.68
N LEU A 76 12.84 -8.54 -13.28
CA LEU A 76 13.70 -9.72 -13.36
C LEU A 76 15.17 -9.36 -13.22
N ARG A 77 15.88 -10.01 -12.28
CA ARG A 77 17.34 -10.00 -12.21
C ARG A 77 17.87 -11.29 -12.86
N ALA A 78 18.39 -11.20 -14.08
CA ALA A 78 18.82 -12.35 -14.88
C ALA A 78 19.95 -13.22 -14.26
N ARG A 79 20.54 -12.87 -13.11
CA ARG A 79 21.74 -13.56 -12.55
C ARG A 79 21.76 -13.78 -11.02
N SER A 80 20.63 -13.84 -10.31
CA SER A 80 20.63 -14.24 -8.88
C SER A 80 19.58 -15.31 -8.56
N SER A 81 19.93 -16.24 -7.66
CA SER A 81 19.08 -17.35 -7.21
C SER A 81 17.82 -16.95 -6.42
N THR A 82 17.70 -15.66 -6.05
CA THR A 82 16.55 -15.06 -5.37
C THR A 82 16.07 -13.87 -6.20
N ASN A 83 15.19 -14.12 -7.17
CA ASN A 83 14.55 -13.05 -7.93
C ASN A 83 13.47 -12.40 -7.07
N VAL A 84 13.59 -11.10 -6.81
CA VAL A 84 12.55 -10.29 -6.16
C VAL A 84 11.94 -9.40 -7.23
N ASN A 85 10.67 -9.61 -7.52
CA ASN A 85 9.94 -8.80 -8.47
C ASN A 85 9.35 -7.59 -7.72
N ILE A 86 10.02 -6.44 -7.83
CA ILE A 86 9.67 -5.22 -7.08
C ILE A 86 8.29 -4.71 -7.51
N ILE A 87 7.87 -4.93 -8.76
CA ILE A 87 6.55 -4.56 -9.27
C ILE A 87 5.46 -5.33 -8.51
N ILE A 88 5.62 -6.65 -8.36
CA ILE A 88 4.66 -7.48 -7.60
C ILE A 88 4.68 -7.13 -6.12
N CYS A 89 5.85 -6.91 -5.51
CA CYS A 89 5.94 -6.46 -4.13
C CYS A 89 5.24 -5.10 -3.91
N THR A 90 5.26 -4.21 -4.91
CA THR A 90 4.54 -2.93 -4.86
C THR A 90 3.02 -3.14 -4.86
N VAL A 91 2.52 -4.11 -5.65
CA VAL A 91 1.10 -4.50 -5.64
C VAL A 91 0.70 -5.14 -4.31
N ASP A 92 1.53 -6.02 -3.75
CA ASP A 92 1.26 -6.64 -2.44
C ASP A 92 1.23 -5.58 -1.31
N TYR A 93 2.09 -4.57 -1.39
CA TYR A 93 2.05 -3.42 -0.49
C TYR A 93 0.76 -2.61 -0.65
N LEU A 94 0.32 -2.36 -1.89
CA LEU A 94 -0.92 -1.66 -2.18
C LEU A 94 -2.14 -2.41 -1.61
N LEU A 95 -2.16 -3.74 -1.72
CA LEU A 95 -3.22 -4.56 -1.14
C LEU A 95 -3.21 -4.48 0.40
N SER A 96 -2.04 -4.53 1.03
CA SER A 96 -1.91 -4.36 2.48
C SER A 96 -2.41 -2.99 2.95
N LEU A 97 -2.17 -1.94 2.15
CA LEU A 97 -2.66 -0.59 2.40
C LEU A 97 -4.19 -0.48 2.23
N GLN A 98 -4.77 -1.23 1.29
CA GLN A 98 -6.21 -1.34 1.11
C GLN A 98 -6.88 -2.01 2.32
N GLU A 99 -6.34 -3.12 2.81
CA GLU A 99 -6.85 -3.81 4.02
C GLU A 99 -6.81 -2.88 5.23
N LEU A 100 -5.73 -2.11 5.38
CA LEU A 100 -5.58 -1.14 6.45
C LEU A 100 -6.65 -0.03 6.42
N LEU A 101 -6.95 0.50 5.23
CA LEU A 101 -8.00 1.51 5.07
C LEU A 101 -9.40 0.93 5.33
N MET A 102 -9.61 -0.35 5.02
CA MET A 102 -10.85 -1.07 5.39
C MET A 102 -11.01 -1.21 6.90
N ASP A 103 -9.95 -1.61 7.60
CA ASP A 103 -9.95 -1.73 9.06
C ASP A 103 -10.20 -0.37 9.72
N PHE A 104 -9.61 0.70 9.16
CA PHE A 104 -9.89 2.08 9.58
C PHE A 104 -11.38 2.41 9.40
N TYR A 105 -11.95 2.16 8.22
CA TYR A 105 -13.38 2.40 7.99
C TYR A 105 -14.26 1.64 8.99
N TRP A 106 -13.97 0.36 9.25
CA TRP A 106 -14.73 -0.44 10.20
C TRP A 106 -14.63 0.12 11.62
N HIS A 107 -13.43 0.52 12.06
CA HIS A 107 -13.22 1.11 13.39
C HIS A 107 -14.00 2.42 13.60
N TYR A 108 -14.13 3.24 12.55
CA TYR A 108 -14.91 4.47 12.60
C TYR A 108 -16.36 4.28 12.15
N SER A 109 -16.78 3.09 11.72
CA SER A 109 -18.12 2.84 11.17
C SER A 109 -19.21 3.23 12.16
N ASP A 110 -19.06 2.80 13.43
CA ASP A 110 -20.02 3.02 14.50
C ASP A 110 -19.91 4.40 15.17
N LYS A 111 -18.84 5.15 14.87
CA LYS A 111 -18.63 6.50 15.42
C LYS A 111 -19.27 7.53 14.50
N GLU A 112 -19.91 8.56 15.07
CA GLU A 112 -20.52 9.63 14.26
C GLU A 112 -19.46 10.40 13.48
N THR A 113 -18.34 10.77 14.12
CA THR A 113 -17.27 11.56 13.51
C THR A 113 -15.90 10.88 13.58
N VAL A 114 -15.02 11.22 12.64
CA VAL A 114 -13.59 10.88 12.72
C VAL A 114 -12.90 11.91 13.61
N ASP A 115 -12.15 11.43 14.59
CA ASP A 115 -11.38 12.26 15.52
C ASP A 115 -10.20 12.95 14.82
N ALA A 116 -9.60 13.94 15.47
CA ALA A 116 -8.49 14.69 14.88
C ALA A 116 -7.28 13.79 14.55
N HIS A 117 -6.98 12.82 15.42
CA HIS A 117 -5.89 11.87 15.21
C HIS A 117 -6.18 10.90 14.05
N GLY A 118 -7.40 10.37 13.95
CA GLY A 118 -7.82 9.53 12.83
C GLY A 118 -7.80 10.29 11.50
N LYS A 119 -8.16 11.57 11.47
CA LYS A 119 -8.05 12.42 10.26
C LYS A 119 -6.61 12.54 9.78
N GLU A 120 -5.67 12.83 10.69
CA GLU A 120 -4.25 12.95 10.34
C GLU A 120 -3.68 11.63 9.82
N ASN A 121 -4.00 10.52 10.49
CA ASN A 121 -3.57 9.18 10.11
C ASN A 121 -4.15 8.75 8.76
N LEU A 122 -5.43 9.05 8.49
CA LEU A 122 -6.05 8.78 7.19
C LEU A 122 -5.41 9.62 6.09
N CYS A 123 -5.17 10.92 6.31
CA CYS A 123 -4.46 11.77 5.36
C CYS A 123 -3.06 11.23 5.04
N ARG A 124 -2.33 10.73 6.04
CA ARG A 124 -1.02 10.10 5.86
C ARG A 124 -1.13 8.84 4.99
N ALA A 125 -2.06 7.95 5.28
CA ALA A 125 -2.30 6.74 4.48
C ALA A 125 -2.71 7.07 3.03
N ILE A 126 -3.55 8.11 2.84
CA ILE A 126 -3.93 8.61 1.51
C ILE A 126 -2.70 9.09 0.73
N ASN A 127 -1.80 9.83 1.35
CA ASN A 127 -0.58 10.32 0.69
C ASN A 127 0.36 9.19 0.28
N VAL A 128 0.52 8.18 1.13
CA VAL A 128 1.27 6.95 0.79
C VAL A 128 0.62 6.26 -0.40
N ALA A 129 -0.70 6.06 -0.37
CA ALA A 129 -1.44 5.41 -1.46
C ALA A 129 -1.27 6.15 -2.80
N LYS A 130 -1.39 7.48 -2.79
CA LYS A 130 -1.16 8.32 -3.98
C LYS A 130 0.23 8.10 -4.56
N GLN A 131 1.27 8.09 -3.72
CA GLN A 131 2.63 7.85 -4.18
C GLN A 131 2.81 6.45 -4.77
N VAL A 132 2.19 5.42 -4.19
CA VAL A 132 2.22 4.05 -4.74
C VAL A 132 1.53 3.98 -6.10
N PHE A 133 0.35 4.58 -6.27
CA PHE A 133 -0.34 4.63 -7.57
C PHE A 133 0.49 5.37 -8.64
N ASN A 134 1.11 6.50 -8.29
CA ASN A 134 2.00 7.22 -9.20
C ASN A 134 3.19 6.36 -9.63
N THR A 135 3.77 5.61 -8.69
CA THR A 135 4.91 4.73 -8.96
C THR A 135 4.51 3.56 -9.86
N LEU A 136 3.35 2.93 -9.60
CA LEU A 136 2.80 1.89 -10.48
C LEU A 136 2.50 2.40 -11.88
N THR A 137 2.03 3.65 -12.00
CA THR A 137 1.77 4.29 -13.29
C THR A 137 3.07 4.41 -14.11
N GLU A 138 4.17 4.87 -13.50
CA GLU A 138 5.47 4.97 -14.20
C GLU A 138 6.08 3.60 -14.53
N TYR A 139 5.76 2.55 -13.78
CA TYR A 139 6.20 1.18 -14.13
C TYR A 139 5.57 0.68 -15.43
N ILE A 140 4.36 1.12 -15.76
CA ILE A 140 3.62 0.69 -16.95
C ILE A 140 3.60 1.70 -18.08
N GLN A 141 4.02 2.94 -17.82
CA GLN A 141 3.96 4.01 -18.81
C GLN A 141 4.93 3.74 -19.96
N GLY A 142 4.44 3.85 -21.20
CA GLY A 142 5.20 3.54 -22.42
C GLY A 142 5.11 2.07 -22.82
N PRO A 143 5.69 1.67 -23.97
CA PRO A 143 5.53 0.31 -24.50
C PRO A 143 6.35 -0.72 -23.69
N CYS A 144 5.82 -1.15 -22.53
CA CYS A 144 6.36 -2.23 -21.71
C CYS A 144 5.35 -3.39 -21.54
N PRO A 145 5.14 -4.23 -22.57
CA PRO A 145 4.09 -5.25 -22.56
C PRO A 145 4.31 -6.33 -21.49
N GLN A 146 5.56 -6.58 -21.10
CA GLN A 146 5.86 -7.60 -20.10
C GLN A 146 5.55 -7.14 -18.66
N ASP A 147 5.71 -5.86 -18.34
CA ASP A 147 5.31 -5.33 -17.02
C ASP A 147 3.78 -5.20 -16.93
N GLN A 148 3.12 -4.79 -18.01
CA GLN A 148 1.66 -4.81 -18.11
C GLN A 148 1.09 -6.23 -17.92
N LEU A 149 1.71 -7.24 -18.54
CA LEU A 149 1.29 -8.64 -18.37
C LEU A 149 1.57 -9.17 -16.95
N ALA A 150 2.69 -8.78 -16.34
CA ALA A 150 3.00 -9.14 -14.96
C ALA A 150 1.96 -8.57 -13.99
N LEU A 151 1.55 -7.32 -14.19
CA LEU A 151 0.50 -6.67 -13.40
C LEU A 151 -0.89 -7.26 -13.67
N ALA A 152 -1.22 -7.57 -14.93
CA ALA A 152 -2.49 -8.22 -15.28
C ALA A 152 -2.69 -9.55 -14.57
N ASN A 153 -1.61 -10.33 -14.41
CA ASN A 153 -1.62 -11.62 -13.72
C ASN A 153 -1.37 -11.51 -12.21
N SER A 154 -1.17 -10.30 -11.69
CA SER A 154 -1.00 -10.04 -10.25
C SER A 154 -2.34 -9.87 -9.55
N ARG A 155 -2.29 -9.59 -8.25
CA ARG A 155 -3.47 -9.30 -7.41
C ARG A 155 -3.90 -7.83 -7.46
N LEU A 156 -3.45 -7.08 -8.47
CA LEU A 156 -3.78 -5.66 -8.62
C LEU A 156 -5.31 -5.44 -8.69
N TRP A 157 -6.03 -6.31 -9.39
CA TRP A 157 -7.48 -6.22 -9.51
C TRP A 157 -8.21 -6.43 -8.18
N ASP A 158 -7.68 -7.29 -7.29
CA ASP A 158 -8.22 -7.46 -5.93
C ASP A 158 -8.08 -6.15 -5.14
N ALA A 159 -6.91 -5.51 -5.24
CA ALA A 159 -6.65 -4.23 -4.58
C ALA A 159 -7.57 -3.12 -5.12
N ILE A 160 -7.69 -2.98 -6.45
CA ILE A 160 -8.56 -1.98 -7.09
C ILE A 160 -10.02 -2.18 -6.66
N ALA A 161 -10.53 -3.42 -6.66
CA ALA A 161 -11.88 -3.72 -6.20
C ALA A 161 -12.08 -3.33 -4.73
N GLY A 162 -11.10 -3.58 -3.88
CA GLY A 162 -11.10 -3.15 -2.48
C GLY A 162 -11.12 -1.62 -2.32
N PHE A 163 -10.29 -0.90 -3.07
CA PHE A 163 -10.28 0.57 -3.06
C PHE A 163 -11.61 1.16 -3.53
N LEU A 164 -12.23 0.60 -4.58
CA LEU A 164 -13.56 1.03 -5.04
C LEU A 164 -14.62 0.89 -3.93
N TYR A 165 -14.59 -0.20 -3.17
CA TYR A 165 -15.51 -0.39 -2.05
C TYR A 165 -15.28 0.66 -0.94
N ILE A 166 -14.01 0.88 -0.53
CA ILE A 166 -13.67 1.90 0.46
C ILE A 166 -14.11 3.28 -0.04
N PHE A 167 -13.93 3.58 -1.33
CA PHE A 167 -14.34 4.86 -1.92
C PHE A 167 -15.82 5.14 -1.69
N VAL A 168 -16.69 4.19 -2.01
CA VAL A 168 -18.14 4.35 -1.81
C VAL A 168 -18.49 4.50 -0.33
N CYS A 169 -17.93 3.64 0.52
CA CYS A 169 -18.23 3.60 1.95
C CYS A 169 -17.79 4.87 2.69
N MET A 170 -16.55 5.30 2.47
CA MET A 170 -15.98 6.49 3.11
C MET A 170 -16.59 7.77 2.54
N GLN A 171 -16.83 7.88 1.23
CA GLN A 171 -17.48 9.06 0.66
C GLN A 171 -18.87 9.28 1.26
N ARG A 172 -19.68 8.22 1.38
CA ARG A 172 -21.00 8.31 2.00
C ARG A 172 -20.93 8.80 3.44
N LYS A 173 -19.94 8.35 4.22
CA LYS A 173 -19.74 8.76 5.61
C LYS A 173 -19.25 10.20 5.72
N LEU A 174 -18.19 10.55 5.01
CA LEU A 174 -17.58 11.89 5.05
C LEU A 174 -18.52 12.98 4.48
N PHE A 175 -19.44 12.62 3.57
CA PHE A 175 -20.42 13.55 3.01
C PHE A 175 -21.50 13.96 4.02
N GLN A 176 -21.76 13.15 5.05
CA GLN A 176 -22.77 13.45 6.07
C GLN A 176 -22.34 14.61 6.98
N ASP A 177 -21.03 14.81 7.19
CA ASP A 177 -20.49 15.83 8.06
C ASP A 177 -19.76 16.95 7.30
N PRO A 178 -20.27 18.19 7.29
CA PRO A 178 -19.62 19.29 6.58
C PRO A 178 -18.24 19.66 7.16
N THR A 179 -17.95 19.27 8.40
CA THR A 179 -16.64 19.49 9.06
C THR A 179 -15.53 18.56 8.53
N GLN A 180 -15.87 17.59 7.68
CA GLN A 180 -14.94 16.59 7.12
C GLN A 180 -14.76 16.73 5.60
N ILE A 181 -15.28 17.80 4.99
CA ILE A 181 -15.20 18.04 3.54
C ILE A 181 -13.76 18.09 3.02
N GLU A 182 -12.81 18.59 3.82
CA GLU A 182 -11.40 18.63 3.42
C GLU A 182 -10.80 17.23 3.27
N LEU A 183 -11.13 16.32 4.20
CA LEU A 183 -10.71 14.93 4.14
C LEU A 183 -11.35 14.21 2.95
N LEU A 184 -12.63 14.48 2.68
CA LEU A 184 -13.31 14.01 1.48
C LEU A 184 -12.60 14.46 0.21
N ARG A 185 -12.14 15.72 0.15
CA ARG A 185 -11.40 16.24 -1.02
C ARG A 185 -10.08 15.50 -1.23
N GLU A 186 -9.29 15.25 -0.20
CA GLU A 186 -8.05 14.47 -0.32
C GLU A 186 -8.33 13.04 -0.79
N PHE A 187 -9.41 12.45 -0.30
CA PHE A 187 -9.82 11.11 -0.70
C PHE A 187 -10.29 11.05 -2.16
N MET A 188 -11.00 12.07 -2.66
CA MET A 188 -11.34 12.22 -4.08
C MET A 188 -10.09 12.39 -4.96
N LYS A 189 -9.05 13.06 -4.47
CA LYS A 189 -7.77 13.15 -5.19
C LYS A 189 -7.12 11.76 -5.35
N LEU A 190 -7.13 10.94 -4.30
CA LEU A 190 -6.65 9.56 -4.40
C LEU A 190 -7.44 8.73 -5.41
N GLN A 191 -8.76 8.86 -5.42
CA GLN A 191 -9.60 8.18 -6.41
C GLN A 191 -9.21 8.57 -7.85
N LYS A 192 -8.89 9.85 -8.08
CA LYS A 192 -8.41 10.32 -9.38
C LYS A 192 -7.06 9.69 -9.77
N GLU A 193 -6.12 9.55 -8.84
CA GLU A 193 -4.82 8.90 -9.13
C GLU A 193 -5.00 7.43 -9.50
N MET A 194 -5.87 6.71 -8.79
CA MET A 194 -6.17 5.31 -9.13
C MET A 194 -6.73 5.18 -10.55
N PHE A 195 -7.71 6.01 -10.93
CA PHE A 195 -8.27 5.97 -12.29
C PHE A 195 -7.29 6.41 -13.36
N SER A 196 -6.34 7.29 -13.02
CA SER A 196 -5.29 7.71 -13.96
C SER A 196 -4.34 6.53 -14.27
N MET A 197 -4.00 5.72 -13.26
CA MET A 197 -3.23 4.48 -13.45
C MET A 197 -3.99 3.48 -14.33
N ASP A 198 -5.28 3.25 -14.05
CA ASP A 198 -6.14 2.38 -14.88
C ASP A 198 -6.16 2.87 -16.34
N GLN A 199 -6.28 4.18 -16.56
CA GLN A 199 -6.27 4.75 -17.90
C GLN A 199 -4.96 4.46 -18.64
N VAL A 200 -3.80 4.64 -17.99
CA VAL A 200 -2.49 4.31 -18.61
C VAL A 200 -2.42 2.81 -18.93
N PHE A 201 -2.89 1.95 -18.03
CA PHE A 201 -2.91 0.51 -18.23
C PHE A 201 -3.72 0.07 -19.45
N PHE A 202 -4.84 0.75 -19.73
CA PHE A 202 -5.74 0.39 -20.84
C PHE A 202 -5.49 1.17 -22.15
N CYS A 203 -4.95 2.40 -22.09
CA CYS A 203 -4.76 3.26 -23.25
C CYS A 203 -3.39 3.13 -23.94
N ASP A 204 -2.33 2.67 -23.28
CA ASP A 204 -1.01 2.47 -23.90
C ASP A 204 -0.94 1.17 -24.75
N LYS A 205 -2.04 0.78 -25.40
CA LYS A 205 -2.15 -0.37 -26.32
C LYS A 205 -2.21 0.01 -27.78
#